data_AF-A0A9E1YQ63-F1
#
_entry.id   AF-A0A9E1YQ63-F1
#
_cell.length_a   1.000
_cell.length_b   1.000
_cell.length_c   1.000
_cell.angle_alpha   90.00
_cell.angle_beta   90.00
_cell.angle_gamma   90.00
#
_symmetry.space_group_name_H-M   'P 1'
#
loop_
_entity.id
_entity.type
_entity.pdbx_description
1 polymer ?
#
loop_
_entity_poly.entity_id
_entity_poly.type
_entity_poly.pdbx_seq_one_letter_code
_entity_poly.pdbx_strand_id
1 'polypeptide(L)'
;MKNLKFILLFIPFIASSQAREISNISPLGKLTAALDMGTDSKYYIRYLDTKMKMMEYTRFLKIGNKKKLKNFKKNLLEVIQYKIKDKKIFLNKNTIILNSSGKKRIFITIIDENNITSGIKWLSINQINVLIPAVEF
;
A
#
# COMPACT_ATOMS: atom_id res chain seq x y z
N MET A 1 7.51 -50.31 15.55
CA MET A 1 6.74 -49.14 15.10
C MET A 1 7.47 -47.89 15.55
N LYS A 2 7.99 -47.08 14.62
CA LYS A 2 8.79 -45.89 14.91
C LYS A 2 7.86 -44.74 15.32
N ASN A 3 8.02 -44.24 16.54
CA ASN A 3 7.35 -43.03 17.02
C ASN A 3 7.86 -41.81 16.25
N LEU A 4 7.15 -41.44 15.18
CA LEU A 4 7.34 -40.16 14.51
C LEU A 4 6.78 -39.06 15.43
N LYS A 5 7.66 -38.37 16.15
CA LYS A 5 7.31 -37.10 16.81
C LYS A 5 7.13 -36.06 15.71
N PHE A 6 5.88 -35.78 15.34
CA PHE A 6 5.55 -34.60 14.54
C PHE A 6 5.83 -33.36 15.40
N ILE A 7 7.00 -32.76 15.21
CA ILE A 7 7.22 -31.37 15.61
C ILE A 7 6.54 -30.55 14.52
N LEU A 8 5.30 -30.12 14.77
CA LEU A 8 4.72 -29.00 14.04
C LEU A 8 5.54 -27.77 14.43
N LEU A 9 6.57 -27.46 13.65
CA LEU A 9 7.11 -26.11 13.56
C LEU A 9 6.02 -25.27 12.89
N PHE A 10 5.08 -24.79 13.70
CA PHE A 10 4.41 -23.54 13.38
C PHE A 10 5.52 -22.49 13.33
N ILE A 11 6.02 -22.22 12.13
CA ILE A 11 6.66 -20.94 11.83
C ILE A 11 5.48 -20.03 11.55
N PRO A 12 4.96 -19.26 12.53
CA PRO A 12 4.21 -18.08 12.14
C PRO A 12 5.16 -17.32 11.22
N PHE A 13 4.73 -17.04 10.00
CA PHE A 13 5.40 -16.09 9.13
C PHE A 13 5.28 -14.73 9.82
N ILE A 14 6.09 -14.51 10.86
CA ILE A 14 6.31 -13.25 11.55
C ILE A 14 7.15 -12.42 10.59
N ALA A 15 6.50 -11.93 9.53
CA ALA A 15 6.91 -10.68 8.91
C ALA A 15 6.37 -9.48 9.73
N SER A 16 5.97 -9.69 10.99
CA SER A 16 5.57 -8.64 11.95
C SER A 16 6.71 -8.18 12.87
N SER A 17 7.96 -8.56 12.61
CA SER A 17 9.12 -8.03 13.34
C SER A 17 9.62 -6.72 12.71
N GLN A 18 9.12 -5.61 13.25
CA GLN A 18 9.71 -4.26 13.25
C GLN A 18 9.66 -3.44 11.94
N ALA A 19 8.48 -3.24 11.36
CA ALA A 19 8.26 -2.08 10.50
C ALA A 19 7.90 -0.87 11.37
N ARG A 20 8.60 0.27 11.19
CA ARG A 20 8.24 1.54 11.84
C ARG A 20 7.05 2.13 11.10
N GLU A 21 5.89 2.22 11.76
CA GLU A 21 4.77 2.99 11.21
C GLU A 21 5.18 4.47 11.13
N ILE A 22 5.05 5.05 9.93
CA ILE A 22 5.36 6.46 9.66
C ILE A 22 4.09 7.29 9.73
N SER A 23 3.02 6.78 9.15
CA SER A 23 1.73 7.48 9.10
C SER A 23 0.61 6.53 8.74
N ASN A 24 -0.63 6.92 9.06
CA ASN A 24 -1.82 6.19 8.69
C ASN A 24 -2.98 7.13 8.32
N ILE A 25 -3.93 6.61 7.54
CA ILE A 25 -5.23 7.21 7.28
C ILE A 25 -6.30 6.20 7.69
N SER A 26 -7.22 6.63 8.55
CA SER A 26 -8.35 5.81 9.02
C SER A 26 -9.67 6.59 8.99
N PRO A 27 -10.66 6.21 8.16
CA PRO A 27 -11.98 6.84 8.08
C PRO A 27 -12.95 6.30 9.15
N LEU A 28 -12.56 6.40 10.43
CA LEU A 28 -13.27 5.93 11.64
C LEU A 28 -13.01 4.45 11.99
N GLY A 29 -12.01 4.20 12.84
CA GLY A 29 -11.70 2.88 13.43
C GLY A 29 -11.22 1.81 12.45
N LYS A 30 -11.38 2.03 11.14
CA LYS A 30 -10.94 1.13 10.08
C LYS A 30 -9.75 1.76 9.36
N LEU A 31 -8.68 0.98 9.19
CA LEU A 31 -7.53 1.38 8.39
C LEU A 31 -7.94 1.54 6.92
N THR A 32 -7.56 2.64 6.28
CA THR A 32 -7.53 2.74 4.80
C THR A 32 -6.15 2.39 4.28
N ALA A 33 -5.14 3.10 4.74
CA ALA A 33 -3.74 2.86 4.38
C ALA A 33 -2.79 3.39 5.45
N ALA A 34 -1.62 2.78 5.57
CA ALA A 34 -0.51 3.23 6.38
C ALA A 34 0.80 3.12 5.59
N LEU A 35 1.72 4.04 5.86
CA LEU A 35 3.08 4.00 5.36
C LEU A 35 3.96 3.44 6.48
N ASP A 36 4.64 2.34 6.17
CA ASP A 36 5.57 1.69 7.09
C ASP A 36 6.97 1.68 6.45
N MET A 37 8.02 1.78 7.27
CA MET A 37 9.40 1.57 6.86
C MET A 37 9.93 0.28 7.48
N GLY A 38 10.30 -0.68 6.62
CA GLY A 38 10.88 -1.94 7.06
C GLY A 38 12.31 -1.78 7.55
N THR A 39 12.81 -2.80 8.25
CA THR A 39 14.23 -2.90 8.67
C THR A 39 15.20 -2.85 7.50
N ASP A 40 14.75 -3.23 6.30
CA ASP A 40 15.52 -3.12 5.05
C ASP A 40 15.60 -1.68 4.50
N SER A 41 15.16 -0.68 5.29
CA SER A 41 15.13 0.74 4.92
C SER A 41 14.29 1.01 3.66
N LYS A 42 13.32 0.14 3.36
CA LYS A 42 12.35 0.33 2.27
C LYS A 42 10.99 0.71 2.82
N TYR A 43 10.28 1.49 2.02
CA TYR A 43 8.93 1.94 2.28
C TYR A 43 7.91 0.96 1.71
N TYR A 44 6.87 0.73 2.50
CA TYR A 44 5.74 -0.13 2.18
C TYR A 44 4.45 0.64 2.47
N ILE A 45 3.46 0.52 1.59
CA ILE A 45 2.09 0.96 1.88
C ILE A 45 1.29 -0.26 2.28
N ARG A 46 0.90 -0.32 3.54
CA ARG A 46 -0.09 -1.25 4.06
C ARG A 46 -1.48 -0.67 3.79
N TYR A 47 -2.44 -1.45 3.29
CA TYR A 47 -3.76 -0.94 2.95
C TYR A 47 -4.86 -1.99 3.03
N LEU A 48 -6.10 -1.55 3.23
CA LEU A 48 -7.28 -2.41 3.17
C LEU A 48 -7.74 -2.57 1.72
N ASP A 49 -7.83 -3.81 1.23
CA ASP A 49 -8.27 -4.05 -0.14
C ASP A 49 -9.76 -3.76 -0.31
N THR A 50 -10.07 -2.85 -1.22
CA THR A 50 -11.42 -2.33 -1.43
C THR A 50 -12.36 -3.26 -2.19
N LYS A 51 -11.82 -4.35 -2.75
CA LYS A 51 -12.62 -5.43 -3.34
C LYS A 51 -13.17 -6.38 -2.29
N MET A 52 -12.56 -6.44 -1.10
CA MET A 52 -12.94 -7.38 -0.05
C MET A 52 -13.80 -6.64 0.99
N LYS A 53 -15.00 -7.16 1.27
CA LYS A 53 -15.94 -6.56 2.24
C LYS A 53 -15.59 -6.87 3.71
N MET A 54 -14.62 -7.75 3.98
CA MET A 54 -14.22 -8.15 5.33
C MET A 54 -13.02 -7.35 5.83
N MET A 55 -13.07 -6.99 7.12
CA MET A 55 -12.08 -6.15 7.84
C MET A 55 -10.68 -6.78 7.97
N GLU A 56 -10.46 -7.99 7.44
CA GLU A 56 -9.29 -8.81 7.76
C GLU A 56 -8.20 -8.83 6.67
N TYR A 57 -8.48 -8.36 5.45
CA TYR A 57 -7.50 -8.43 4.36
C TYR A 57 -6.71 -7.14 4.17
N THR A 58 -5.72 -6.97 5.04
CA THR A 58 -4.66 -5.99 4.85
C THR A 58 -3.65 -6.50 3.83
N ARG A 59 -3.34 -5.68 2.83
CA ARG A 59 -2.35 -5.95 1.77
C ARG A 59 -1.17 -5.00 1.91
N PHE A 60 -0.05 -5.35 1.27
CA PHE A 60 1.16 -4.54 1.25
C PHE A 60 1.57 -4.23 -0.18
N LEU A 61 1.91 -2.97 -0.45
CA LEU A 61 2.55 -2.51 -1.67
C LEU A 61 3.96 -2.06 -1.34
N LYS A 62 4.96 -2.79 -1.84
CA LYS A 62 6.36 -2.37 -1.74
C LYS A 62 6.62 -1.17 -2.64
N ILE A 63 7.01 -0.04 -2.06
CA ILE A 63 7.39 1.17 -2.80
C ILE A 63 8.89 1.15 -3.11
N GLY A 64 9.73 0.84 -2.12
CA GLY A 64 11.19 0.79 -2.27
C GLY A 64 11.87 1.92 -1.51
N ASN A 65 12.84 2.59 -2.13
CA ASN A 65 13.62 3.65 -1.45
C ASN A 65 12.91 5.02 -1.42
N LYS A 66 13.50 5.98 -0.71
CA LYS A 66 13.03 7.37 -0.57
C LYS A 66 12.75 8.06 -1.91
N LYS A 67 13.62 7.86 -2.93
CA LYS A 67 13.42 8.41 -4.29
C LYS A 67 12.16 7.87 -4.95
N LYS A 68 11.91 6.55 -4.86
CA LYS A 68 10.69 5.93 -5.37
C LYS A 68 9.46 6.42 -4.62
N LEU A 69 9.53 6.60 -3.29
CA LEU A 69 8.43 7.16 -2.50
C LEU A 69 8.06 8.58 -2.93
N LYS A 70 9.07 9.46 -3.10
CA LYS A 70 8.86 10.83 -3.59
C LYS A 70 8.21 10.86 -4.97
N ASN A 71 8.69 10.02 -5.88
CA ASN A 71 8.11 9.91 -7.22
C ASN A 71 6.68 9.35 -7.18
N PHE A 72 6.41 8.39 -6.30
CA PHE A 72 5.08 7.83 -6.13
C PHE A 72 4.09 8.91 -5.65
N LYS A 73 4.43 9.66 -4.59
CA LYS A 73 3.61 10.78 -4.11
C LYS A 73 3.36 11.82 -5.20
N LYS A 74 4.39 12.19 -5.97
CA LYS A 74 4.25 13.13 -7.09
C LYS A 74 3.21 12.65 -8.10
N ASN A 75 3.27 11.38 -8.51
CA ASN A 75 2.30 10.80 -9.45
C ASN A 75 0.86 10.83 -8.89
N LEU A 76 0.66 10.53 -7.61
CA LEU A 76 -0.66 10.59 -6.99
C LEU A 76 -1.25 12.01 -7.04
N LEU A 77 -0.45 13.02 -6.70
CA LEU A 77 -0.88 14.42 -6.69
C LEU A 77 -1.14 14.94 -8.11
N GLU A 78 -0.26 14.62 -9.06
CA GLU A 78 -0.38 14.99 -10.47
C GLU A 78 -1.68 14.44 -11.08
N VAL A 79 -2.01 13.17 -10.84
CA VAL A 79 -3.24 12.55 -11.34
C VAL A 79 -4.48 13.28 -10.82
N ILE A 80 -4.46 13.72 -9.56
CA ILE A 80 -5.58 14.50 -9.01
C ILE A 80 -5.64 15.89 -9.66
N GLN A 81 -4.50 16.60 -9.70
CA GLN A 81 -4.40 17.98 -10.19
C GLN A 81 -4.88 18.09 -11.64
N TYR A 82 -4.41 17.18 -12.50
CA TYR A 82 -4.71 17.20 -13.93
C TYR A 82 -5.86 16.27 -14.33
N LYS A 83 -6.59 15.71 -13.34
CA LYS A 83 -7.75 14.82 -13.54
C LYS A 83 -7.46 13.63 -14.47
N ILE A 84 -6.24 13.10 -14.42
CA ILE A 84 -5.77 12.04 -15.32
C ILE A 84 -6.55 10.74 -15.05
N LYS A 85 -6.90 10.03 -16.11
CA LYS A 85 -7.46 8.68 -16.09
C LYS A 85 -6.42 7.67 -16.56
N ASP A 86 -6.43 6.50 -15.95
CA ASP A 86 -5.63 5.33 -16.33
C ASP A 86 -4.12 5.56 -16.45
N LYS A 87 -3.55 6.43 -15.59
CA LYS A 87 -2.09 6.61 -15.53
C LYS A 87 -1.46 5.33 -14.98
N LYS A 88 -0.67 4.65 -15.81
CA LYS A 88 0.05 3.43 -15.43
C LYS A 88 1.43 3.79 -14.89
N ILE A 89 1.81 3.17 -13.78
CA ILE A 89 3.17 3.18 -13.24
C ILE A 89 3.58 1.75 -12.88
N PHE A 90 4.87 1.45 -13.00
CA PHE A 90 5.42 0.13 -12.68
C PHE A 90 6.24 0.20 -11.39
N LEU A 91 5.91 -0.62 -10.41
CA LEU A 91 6.59 -0.67 -9.10
C LEU A 91 6.85 -2.10 -8.68
N ASN A 92 8.12 -2.50 -8.65
CA ASN A 92 8.58 -3.80 -8.13
C ASN A 92 7.73 -4.97 -8.65
N LYS A 93 7.63 -5.06 -9.99
CA LYS A 93 6.80 -6.01 -10.77
C LYS A 93 5.28 -5.83 -10.72
N ASN A 94 4.78 -4.92 -9.90
CA ASN A 94 3.37 -4.57 -9.90
C ASN A 94 3.08 -3.48 -10.94
N THR A 95 1.92 -3.59 -11.58
CA THR A 95 1.34 -2.49 -12.36
C THR A 95 0.36 -1.74 -11.48
N ILE A 96 0.58 -0.44 -11.27
CA ILE A 96 -0.33 0.44 -10.53
C ILE A 96 -1.04 1.33 -11.54
N ILE A 97 -2.37 1.33 -11.48
CA ILE A 97 -3.22 2.17 -12.32
C ILE A 97 -3.85 3.23 -11.43
N LEU A 98 -3.55 4.48 -11.76
CA LEU A 98 -3.98 5.65 -11.03
C LEU A 98 -5.12 6.34 -11.76
N ASN A 99 -6.26 6.48 -11.09
CA ASN A 99 -7.48 6.98 -11.67
C ASN A 99 -8.05 8.14 -10.87
N SER A 100 -8.08 9.35 -11.45
CA SER A 100 -8.74 10.49 -10.83
C SER A 100 -10.25 10.30 -10.81
N SER A 101 -10.88 10.68 -9.70
CA SER A 101 -12.34 10.68 -9.52
C SER A 101 -13.05 11.89 -10.15
N GLY A 102 -12.29 12.92 -10.55
CA GLY A 102 -12.83 14.27 -10.80
C GLY A 102 -13.18 15.07 -9.54
N LYS A 103 -13.44 14.42 -8.39
CA LYS A 103 -13.77 15.03 -7.09
C LYS A 103 -12.54 15.28 -6.20
N LYS A 104 -11.40 15.64 -6.78
CA LYS A 104 -10.10 15.80 -6.07
C LYS A 104 -9.64 14.56 -5.26
N ARG A 105 -10.06 13.36 -5.69
CA ARG A 105 -9.65 12.07 -5.11
C ARG A 105 -9.12 11.14 -6.17
N ILE A 106 -8.33 10.15 -5.77
CA ILE A 106 -7.76 9.12 -6.62
C ILE A 106 -8.22 7.72 -6.19
N PHE A 107 -8.47 6.85 -7.16
CA PHE A 107 -8.57 5.41 -6.99
C PHE A 107 -7.28 4.78 -7.48
N ILE A 108 -6.72 3.87 -6.68
CA ILE A 108 -5.46 3.18 -6.99
C ILE A 108 -5.80 1.72 -7.20
N THR A 109 -5.61 1.22 -8.42
CA THR A 109 -5.65 -0.22 -8.72
C THR A 109 -4.23 -0.76 -8.71
N ILE A 110 -4.04 -1.93 -8.14
CA ILE A 110 -2.76 -2.63 -8.05
C ILE A 110 -2.97 -4.00 -8.69
N ILE A 111 -2.15 -4.30 -9.70
CA ILE A 111 -2.08 -5.61 -10.36
C ILE A 111 -0.72 -6.20 -10.03
N ASP A 112 -0.70 -7.32 -9.31
CA ASP A 112 0.55 -7.98 -8.94
C ASP A 112 1.09 -8.90 -10.05
N GLU A 113 2.25 -9.52 -9.81
CA GLU A 113 2.90 -10.43 -10.77
C GLU A 113 2.05 -11.68 -11.11
N ASN A 114 1.07 -12.02 -10.27
CA ASN A 114 0.15 -13.13 -10.47
C ASN A 114 -1.18 -12.69 -11.12
N ASN A 115 -1.25 -11.46 -11.65
CA ASN A 115 -2.46 -10.82 -12.17
C ASN A 115 -3.60 -10.70 -11.14
N ILE A 116 -3.29 -10.80 -9.85
CA ILE A 116 -4.27 -10.55 -8.79
C ILE A 116 -4.44 -9.04 -8.66
N THR A 117 -5.70 -8.62 -8.69
CA THR A 117 -6.06 -7.21 -8.74
C THR A 117 -6.68 -6.76 -7.42
N SER A 118 -6.10 -5.74 -6.81
CA SER A 118 -6.52 -5.12 -5.55
C SER A 118 -6.58 -3.59 -5.70
N GLY A 119 -7.03 -2.87 -4.69
CA GLY A 119 -6.95 -1.41 -4.76
C GLY A 119 -7.30 -0.64 -3.49
N ILE A 120 -6.92 0.64 -3.49
CA ILE A 120 -7.16 1.61 -2.42
C ILE A 120 -8.19 2.64 -2.91
N LYS A 121 -9.29 2.81 -2.17
CA LYS A 121 -10.41 3.65 -2.58
C LYS A 121 -10.28 5.04 -2.02
N TRP A 122 -10.38 5.98 -2.95
CA TRP A 122 -10.59 7.40 -2.78
C TRP A 122 -9.66 8.03 -1.74
N LEU A 123 -8.40 8.19 -2.10
CA LEU A 123 -7.49 9.08 -1.38
C LEU A 123 -7.65 10.51 -1.90
N SER A 124 -7.97 11.44 -1.02
CA SER A 124 -7.90 12.89 -1.27
C SER A 124 -6.46 13.40 -1.17
N ILE A 125 -6.21 14.63 -1.62
CA ILE A 125 -4.90 15.30 -1.47
C ILE A 125 -4.47 15.34 0.01
N ASN A 126 -5.37 15.69 0.92
CA ASN A 126 -5.08 15.74 2.36
C ASN A 126 -4.67 14.36 2.88
N GLN A 127 -5.40 13.32 2.50
CA GLN A 127 -5.06 11.94 2.86
C GLN A 127 -3.70 11.52 2.29
N ILE A 128 -3.40 11.83 1.04
CA ILE A 128 -2.08 11.55 0.44
C ILE A 128 -0.96 12.25 1.22
N ASN A 129 -1.18 13.49 1.66
CA ASN A 129 -0.21 14.25 2.44
C ASN A 129 -0.02 13.70 3.86
N VAL A 130 -1.06 13.11 4.44
CA VAL A 130 -0.95 12.37 5.71
C VAL A 130 -0.21 11.05 5.50
N LEU A 131 -0.60 10.24 4.50
CA LEU A 131 0.00 8.93 4.21
C LEU A 131 1.47 9.00 3.78
N ILE A 132 1.86 10.06 3.10
CA ILE A 132 3.25 10.26 2.68
C ILE A 132 3.65 11.68 3.09
N PRO A 133 4.05 11.88 4.35
CA PRO A 133 4.35 13.20 4.88
C PRO A 133 5.62 13.79 4.27
N ALA A 134 5.71 15.12 4.23
CA ALA A 134 6.84 15.81 3.58
C ALA A 134 8.18 15.60 4.29
N VAL A 135 8.15 15.29 5.59
CA VAL A 135 9.35 15.01 6.42
C VAL A 135 10.16 13.81 5.92
N GLU A 136 9.55 12.93 5.12
CA GLU A 136 10.23 11.76 4.55
C GLU A 136 11.00 12.11 3.25
N PHE A 137 11.06 13.38 2.83
CA PHE A 137 11.73 13.84 1.60
C PHE A 137 13.06 14.53 1.77
#